data_AF-A0A939W9F2-F1
#
_entry.id   AF-A0A939W9F2-F1
#
_cell.length_a   1.000
_cell.length_b   1.000
_cell.length_c   1.000
_cell.angle_alpha   90.00
_cell.angle_beta   90.00
_cell.angle_gamma   90.00
#
_symmetry.space_group_name_H-M   'P 1'
#
loop_
_entity.id
_entity.type
_entity.pdbx_description
1 polymer ?
#
loop_
_entity_poly.entity_id
_entity_poly.type
_entity_poly.pdbx_seq_one_letter_code
_entity_poly.pdbx_strand_id
1 'polypeptide(L)' 'MSTNEQRHKLYLKQKALLDTFVERNAISREQYEKSLHDLTEKMGEKLPEESET' A
#
# COMPACT_ATOMS: atom_id res chain seq x y z
N MET A 1 13.34 -17.00 -3.18
CA MET A 1 12.28 -15.97 -3.09
C MET A 1 11.67 -15.89 -4.47
N SER A 2 10.40 -16.29 -4.60
CA SER A 2 9.67 -16.06 -5.85
C SER A 2 9.54 -14.56 -6.08
N THR A 3 9.52 -14.12 -7.33
CA THR A 3 9.35 -12.71 -7.71
C THR A 3 8.13 -12.06 -7.05
N ASN A 4 7.07 -12.86 -6.82
CA ASN A 4 5.86 -12.43 -6.13
C ASN A 4 6.08 -12.14 -4.64
N GLU A 5 6.84 -12.96 -3.91
CA GLU A 5 7.13 -12.74 -2.48
C GLU A 5 7.99 -11.48 -2.28
N GLN A 6 8.89 -11.21 -3.22
CA GLN A 6 9.73 -10.02 -3.19
C GLN A 6 8.92 -8.75 -3.50
N ARG A 7 7.98 -8.82 -4.45
CA ARG A 7 7.02 -7.74 -4.73
C ARG A 7 6.13 -7.44 -3.53
N HIS A 8 5.59 -8.47 -2.89
CA HIS A 8 4.75 -8.31 -1.72
C HIS A 8 5.50 -7.69 -0.54
N LYS A 9 6.73 -8.14 -0.26
CA LYS A 9 7.60 -7.52 0.76
C LYS A 9 7.92 -6.06 0.45
N LEU A 10 8.12 -5.72 -0.82
CA LEU A 10 8.34 -4.34 -1.25
C LEU A 10 7.08 -3.49 -1.06
N TYR A 11 5.91 -4.03 -1.40
CA TYR A 11 4.62 -3.37 -1.17
C TYR A 11 4.41 -3.04 0.31
N LEU A 12 4.61 -4.01 1.21
CA LEU A 12 4.46 -3.79 2.66
C LEU A 12 5.39 -2.69 3.18
N LYS A 13 6.63 -2.62 2.69
CA LYS A 13 7.57 -1.55 3.07
C LYS A 13 7.11 -0.18 2.58
N GLN A 14 6.59 -0.09 1.35
CA GLN A 14 6.10 1.17 0.81
C GLN A 14 4.81 1.63 1.50
N LYS A 15 3.90 0.69 1.83
CA LYS A 15 2.71 0.97 2.63
C LYS A 15 3.09 1.51 4.01
N ALA A 16 4.01 0.86 4.72
CA ALA A 16 4.45 1.32 6.05
C ALA A 16 5.06 2.75 6.01
N LEU A 17 5.70 3.13 4.91
CA LEU A 17 6.21 4.48 4.72
C LEU A 17 5.06 5.50 4.52
N LEU A 18 4.04 5.16 3.73
CA LEU A 18 2.84 5.97 3.58
C LEU A 18 2.09 6.13 4.90
N ASP A 19 1.97 5.06 5.69
CA ASP A 19 1.38 5.06 7.03
C ASP A 19 2.13 6.07 7.93
N THR A 20 3.47 6.08 7.88
CA THR A 20 4.29 7.04 8.64
C THR A 20 4.05 8.49 8.22
N PHE A 21 3.84 8.75 6.93
CA PHE A 21 3.59 10.11 6.45
C PHE A 21 2.25 10.66 6.92
N VAL A 22 1.19 9.83 6.93
CA VAL A 22 -0.11 10.25 7.44
C VAL A 22 -0.11 10.39 8.96
N GLU A 23 0.56 9.49 9.69
CA GLU A 23 0.72 9.58 11.15
C GLU A 23 1.44 10.87 11.58
N ARG A 24 2.42 11.31 10.79
CA ARG A 24 3.16 12.55 11.04
C ARG A 24 2.45 13.80 10.53
N ASN A 25 1.22 13.68 10.01
CA ASN A 25 0.48 14.77 9.35
C ASN A 25 1.27 15.42 8.18
N ALA A 26 2.20 14.68 7.56
CA ALA A 26 2.95 15.16 6.40
C ALA A 26 2.12 15.12 5.11
N ILE A 27 1.08 14.26 5.09
CA ILE A 27 0.06 14.18 4.04
C ILE A 27 -1.32 14.11 4.70
N SER A 28 -2.35 14.58 3.99
CA SER A 28 -3.73 14.41 4.43
C SER A 28 -4.19 12.96 4.29
N ARG A 29 -5.28 12.60 4.98
CA ARG A 29 -5.90 11.29 4.84
C ARG A 29 -6.35 10.99 3.40
N GLU A 30 -6.88 11.99 2.69
CA GLU A 30 -7.27 11.88 1.27
C GLU A 30 -6.04 11.62 0.37
N GLN A 31 -4.93 12.31 0.62
CA GLN A 31 -3.67 12.08 -0.08
C GLN A 31 -3.10 10.70 0.20
N TYR A 32 -3.23 10.21 1.44
CA TYR A 32 -2.86 8.84 1.82
C TYR A 32 -3.69 7.81 1.06
N GLU A 33 -5.03 7.94 1.06
CA GLU A 33 -5.94 6.99 0.39
C GLU A 33 -5.66 6.91 -1.11
N LYS A 34 -5.47 8.07 -1.77
CA LYS A 34 -5.10 8.12 -3.19
C LYS A 34 -3.73 7.48 -3.45
N SER A 35 -2.72 7.79 -2.63
CA SER A 35 -1.37 7.23 -2.79
C SER A 35 -1.34 5.72 -2.56
N LEU A 36 -2.12 5.22 -1.60
CA LEU A 36 -2.24 3.81 -1.29
C LEU A 36 -2.93 3.04 -2.43
N HIS A 37 -3.99 3.61 -3.01
CA HIS A 37 -4.66 3.05 -4.18
C HIS A 37 -3.69 2.94 -5.36
N ASP A 38 -3.04 4.05 -5.75
CA ASP A 38 -2.05 4.08 -6.84
C ASP A 38 -0.89 3.09 -6.62
N LEU A 39 -0.40 2.99 -5.37
CA LEU A 39 0.65 2.04 -5.00
C LEU A 39 0.19 0.60 -5.19
N THR A 40 -1.02 0.28 -4.74
CA THR A 40 -1.56 -1.07 -4.78
C THR A 40 -1.81 -1.52 -6.23
N GLU A 41 -2.40 -0.66 -7.07
CA GLU A 41 -2.61 -0.93 -8.49
C GLU A 41 -1.29 -1.15 -9.25
N LYS A 42 -0.31 -0.26 -9.07
CA LYS A 42 1.00 -0.36 -9.74
C LYS A 42 1.77 -1.60 -9.33
N MET A 43 1.64 -1.99 -8.07
CA MET A 43 2.27 -3.19 -7.53
C MET A 43 1.47 -4.44 -7.84
N GLY A 44 0.30 -4.35 -8.48
CA GLY A 44 -0.57 -5.47 -8.83
C GLY A 44 -0.94 -6.36 -7.63
N GLU A 45 -1.01 -5.77 -6.44
CA GLU A 45 -1.45 -6.44 -5.22
C GLU A 45 -2.98 -6.34 -5.15
N LYS A 46 -3.64 -7.39 -4.68
CA LYS A 46 -5.08 -7.31 -4.39
C LYS A 46 -5.21 -6.78 -2.97
N LEU A 47 -5.90 -5.65 -2.80
CA LEU A 47 -6.31 -5.23 -1.45
C LEU A 47 -7.14 -6.37 -0.85
N PRO A 48 -6.96 -6.72 0.43
CA PRO A 48 -7.71 -7.79 1.08
C PRO A 48 -9.22 -7.50 1.27
N GLU A 49 -9.77 -6.45 0.67
CA GLU A 49 -11.17 -6.04 0.81
C GLU A 49 -12.09 -6.64 -0.27
N GLU A 50 -11.76 -7.81 -0.85
CA GLU A 50 -12.70 -8.60 -1.68
C GLU A 50 -12.48 -10.11 -1.50
N SER A 51 -12.33 -10.56 -0.26
CA SER A 51 -12.47 -11.98 0.09
C SER A 51 -13.42 -12.16 1.27
N GLU A 52 -14.66 -11.70 1.13
CA GLU A 52 -15.80 -12.12 1.94
C GLU A 52 -17.10 -11.84 1.18
N THR A 53 -17.53 -12.79 0.34
CA THR A 53 -18.90 -13.35 0.34
C THR A 53 -18.88 -14.71 -0.36
#